data_AF-A0A318BF18-F1
#
_entry.id   AF-A0A318BF18-F1
#
_cell.length_a   1.000
_cell.length_b   1.000
_cell.length_c   1.000
_cell.angle_alpha   90.00
_cell.angle_beta   90.00
_cell.angle_gamma   90.00
#
_symmetry.space_group_name_H-M   'P 1'
#
loop_
_entity.id
_entity.type
_entity.pdbx_description
1 polymer ?
#
loop_
_entity_poly.entity_id
_entity_poly.type
_entity_poly.pdbx_seq_one_letter_code
_entity_poly.pdbx_strand_id
1 'polypeptide(L)' 'MTAPFPSPDHIATAFRLALDAADRFVGATAPNPPVGCAVLSADGTVLAVAAHEAAG' A
#
# COMPACT_ATOMS: atom_id res chain seq x y z
N MET A 1 16.92 20.18 2.57
CA MET A 1 17.53 18.88 2.91
C MET A 1 16.41 17.86 2.92
N THR A 2 16.40 16.90 1.99
CA THR A 2 15.38 15.84 1.97
C THR A 2 15.73 14.82 3.05
N ALA A 3 14.78 14.47 3.92
CA ALA A 3 14.98 13.42 4.91
C ALA A 3 15.29 12.09 4.18
N PRO A 4 16.17 11.24 4.74
CA PRO A 4 16.58 10.01 4.06
C PRO A 4 15.45 8.96 3.98
N PHE A 5 14.38 9.13 4.76
CA PHE A 5 13.22 8.24 4.80
C PHE A 5 11.92 9.02 5.11
N PRO A 6 10.74 8.47 4.75
CA PRO A 6 9.45 9.08 5.06
C PRO A 6 9.23 9.23 6.57
N SER A 7 8.47 10.25 6.98
CA SER A 7 8.05 10.39 8.37
C SER A 7 7.06 9.29 8.78
N PRO A 8 6.86 9.05 10.08
CA PRO A 8 5.82 8.13 10.56
C PRO A 8 4.42 8.47 10.03
N ASP A 9 4.08 9.75 9.88
CA ASP A 9 2.77 10.19 9.35
C ASP A 9 2.60 9.85 7.85
N HIS A 10 3.68 9.96 7.06
CA HIS A 10 3.68 9.52 5.67
C HIS A 10 3.49 8.00 5.58
N ILE A 11 4.17 7.24 6.45
CA ILE A 11 4.02 5.77 6.51
C ILE A 11 2.59 5.39 6.89
N ALA A 12 2.01 6.02 7.93
CA ALA A 12 0.64 5.72 8.37
C ALA A 12 -0.39 6.02 7.27
N THR A 13 -0.22 7.13 6.55
CA THR A 13 -1.08 7.49 5.42
C THR A 13 -0.97 6.48 4.29
N ALA A 14 0.24 6.11 3.88
CA ALA A 14 0.45 5.14 2.80
C ALA A 14 0.00 3.73 3.20
N PHE A 15 0.16 3.34 4.46
CA PHE A 15 -0.33 2.06 4.96
C PHE A 15 -1.86 1.97 4.85
N ARG A 16 -2.58 3.05 5.19
CA ARG A 16 -4.02 3.09 4.99
C ARG A 16 -4.41 2.98 3.52
N LEU A 17 -3.70 3.65 2.62
CA LEU A 17 -3.94 3.49 1.17
C LEU A 17 -3.72 2.05 0.69
N ALA A 18 -2.70 1.36 1.21
CA ALA A 18 -2.45 -0.04 0.91
C ALA A 18 -3.59 -0.95 1.41
N LEU A 19 -4.10 -0.72 2.62
CA LEU A 19 -5.26 -1.43 3.16
C LEU A 19 -6.52 -1.17 2.31
N ASP A 20 -6.81 0.10 2.00
CA ASP A 20 -7.97 0.48 1.19
C ASP A 20 -7.91 -0.13 -0.23
N ALA A 21 -6.70 -0.37 -0.77
CA ALA A 21 -6.53 -1.06 -2.04
C ALA A 21 -6.78 -2.57 -1.92
N ALA A 22 -6.28 -3.20 -0.85
CA ALA A 22 -6.50 -4.62 -0.57
C ALA A 22 -7.98 -4.95 -0.34
N ASP A 23 -8.69 -4.10 0.40
CA ASP A 23 -10.10 -4.28 0.77
C ASP A 23 -11.03 -4.41 -0.44
N ARG A 24 -10.66 -3.80 -1.58
CA ARG A 24 -11.43 -3.89 -2.83
C ARG A 24 -11.49 -5.29 -3.42
N PHE A 25 -10.56 -6.17 -3.04
CA PHE A 25 -10.41 -7.51 -3.60
C PHE A 25 -10.65 -8.61 -2.56
N VAL A 26 -11.23 -8.28 -1.39
CA VAL A 26 -11.62 -9.26 -0.39
C VAL A 26 -12.52 -10.33 -1.02
N GLY A 27 -12.12 -11.60 -0.85
CA GLY A 27 -12.81 -12.75 -1.41
C GLY A 27 -12.42 -13.09 -2.86
N ALA A 28 -12.05 -12.11 -3.68
CA ALA A 28 -11.57 -12.34 -5.05
C ALA A 28 -10.18 -13.00 -5.09
N THR A 29 -9.37 -12.76 -4.06
CA THR A 29 -8.04 -13.38 -3.92
C THR A 29 -8.05 -14.74 -3.24
N ALA A 30 -9.20 -15.30 -2.86
CA ALA A 30 -9.26 -16.57 -2.14
C ALA A 30 -8.59 -17.70 -2.95
N PRO A 31 -7.82 -18.60 -2.31
CA PRO A 31 -7.62 -18.78 -0.86
C PRO A 31 -6.56 -17.84 -0.24
N ASN A 32 -5.92 -17.00 -1.04
CA ASN A 32 -4.90 -16.07 -0.55
C ASN A 32 -5.56 -14.88 0.17
N PRO A 33 -4.91 -14.33 1.20
CA PRO A 33 -5.40 -13.12 1.83
C PRO A 33 -5.35 -11.94 0.85
N PRO A 34 -6.23 -10.95 1.01
CA PRO A 34 -6.08 -9.68 0.31
C PRO A 34 -4.81 -8.98 0.81
N VAL A 35 -3.97 -8.52 -0.12
CA VAL A 35 -2.71 -7.83 0.20
C VAL A 35 -2.60 -6.60 -0.67
N GLY A 36 -2.29 -5.46 -0.04
CA GLY A 36 -2.01 -4.20 -0.71
C GLY A 36 -0.63 -3.68 -0.35
N CYS A 37 -0.05 -2.86 -1.22
CA CYS A 37 1.26 -2.28 -1.06
C CYS A 37 1.26 -0.84 -1.59
N ALA A 38 1.93 0.05 -0.85
CA ALA A 38 2.21 1.41 -1.28
C ALA A 38 3.72 1.64 -1.33
N VAL A 39 4.21 2.25 -2.39
CA VAL A 39 5.62 2.63 -2.57
C VAL A 39 5.73 4.14 -2.38
N LEU A 40 6.68 4.56 -1.55
CA LEU A 40 6.95 5.98 -1.28
C LEU A 40 8.38 6.34 -1.71
N SER A 41 8.56 7.57 -2.17
CA SER A 41 9.89 8.21 -2.22
C SER A 41 10.36 8.62 -0.83
N ALA A 42 11.64 8.98 -0.71
CA ALA A 42 12.25 9.37 0.58
C ALA A 42 11.58 10.59 1.24
N ASP A 43 10.98 11.49 0.47
CA ASP A 43 10.20 12.63 0.98
C ASP A 43 8.77 12.27 1.40
N GLY A 44 8.34 11.02 1.19
CA GLY A 44 7.00 10.53 1.53
C GLY A 44 5.96 10.67 0.42
N THR A 45 6.34 11.12 -0.78
CA THR A 45 5.41 11.11 -1.92
C THR A 45 5.07 9.67 -2.30
N VAL A 46 3.77 9.37 -2.47
CA VAL A 46 3.31 8.06 -2.92
C VAL A 46 3.57 7.94 -4.42
N LEU A 47 4.39 6.97 -4.80
CA LEU A 47 4.75 6.69 -6.19
C LEU A 47 3.81 5.66 -6.83
N ALA A 48 3.34 4.70 -6.05
CA ALA A 48 2.42 3.66 -6.51
C ALA A 48 1.63 3.06 -5.34
N VAL A 49 0.42 2.58 -5.64
CA VAL A 49 -0.37 1.72 -4.76
C VAL A 49 -0.95 0.59 -5.61
N ALA A 50 -0.83 -0.65 -5.15
CA ALA A 50 -1.35 -1.82 -5.84
C ALA A 50 -1.85 -2.87 -4.85
N ALA A 51 -2.68 -3.78 -5.31
CA ALA A 51 -3.17 -4.91 -4.52
C ALA A 51 -3.16 -6.20 -5.35
N HIS A 52 -3.15 -7.34 -4.65
CA HIS A 52 -3.42 -8.62 -5.28
C HIS A 52 -4.90 -8.68 -5.69
N GLU A 53 -5.18 -8.84 -6.98
CA GLU A 53 -6.55 -8.69 -7.50
C GLU A 53 -7.31 -10.01 -7.58
N ALA A 54 -6.62 -11.11 -7.91
CA ALA A 54 -7.19 -12.45 -8.01
C ALA A 54 -6.12 -13.50 -7.76
N ALA A 55 -6.51 -14.64 -7.17
CA ALA A 55 -5.67 -15.83 -7.17
C ALA A 55 -5.55 -16.38 -8.60
N GLY A 56 -4.39 -16.94 -8.92
CA GLY A 56 -4.11 -17.54 -10.24
C GLY A 56 -5.00 -18.72 -10.56
#